data_AF-A0AAN7PN81-F1
#
_entry.id   AF-A0AAN7PN81-F1
#
_cell.length_a   1.000
_cell.length_b   1.000
_cell.length_c   1.000
_cell.angle_alpha   90.00
_cell.angle_beta   90.00
_cell.angle_gamma   90.00
#
_symmetry.space_group_name_H-M   'P 1'
#
loop_
_entity.id
_entity.type
_entity.pdbx_description
1 polymer ?
#
loop_
_entity_poly.entity_id
_entity_poly.type
_entity_poly.pdbx_seq_one_letter_code
_entity_poly.pdbx_strand_id
1 'polypeptide(L)'
;MENIVNPNQYLSTLQLQETGYALDDVEPKKKKEYHKSELKLIEKRESVCERILEYSIHKERDDSNRFAKSMSQTFQTLHVLVELGILYELWDKPSVEVTNMTTQRQTALKQNKRDLEDWYWNHQNVPLKDDLCRDR
;
A
#
# COMPACT_ATOMS: atom_id res chain seq x y z
N MET A 1 -22.65 -7.77 -33.57
CA MET A 1 -22.15 -6.42 -33.26
C MET A 1 -21.97 -6.39 -31.74
N GLU A 2 -20.77 -6.69 -31.28
CA GLU A 2 -20.46 -6.70 -29.85
C GLU A 2 -20.35 -5.25 -29.37
N ASN A 3 -21.17 -4.91 -28.38
CA ASN A 3 -21.10 -3.60 -27.73
C ASN A 3 -19.77 -3.51 -27.01
N ILE A 4 -18.86 -2.70 -27.55
CA ILE A 4 -17.62 -2.32 -26.88
C ILE A 4 -18.01 -1.45 -25.68
N VAL A 5 -18.16 -2.08 -24.52
CA VAL A 5 -18.34 -1.37 -23.25
C VAL A 5 -17.08 -0.57 -23.00
N ASN A 6 -17.19 0.76 -23.00
CA ASN A 6 -16.07 1.66 -22.75
C ASN A 6 -15.58 1.45 -21.30
N PRO A 7 -14.32 1.05 -21.08
CA PRO A 7 -13.78 0.84 -19.73
C PRO A 7 -13.89 2.07 -18.82
N ASN A 8 -13.95 3.27 -19.40
CA ASN A 8 -14.12 4.52 -18.65
C ASN A 8 -15.53 4.71 -18.07
N GLN A 9 -16.53 3.95 -18.54
CA GLN A 9 -17.89 4.02 -18.03
C GLN A 9 -18.03 3.41 -16.63
N TYR A 10 -17.10 2.52 -16.23
CA TYR A 10 -17.00 1.98 -14.87
C TYR A 10 -16.17 2.86 -13.93
N LEU A 11 -15.30 3.73 -14.46
CA LEU A 11 -14.44 4.60 -13.64
C LEU A 11 -15.19 5.81 -13.09
N SER A 12 -16.18 6.34 -13.81
CA SER A 12 -16.98 7.49 -13.35
C SER A 12 -17.98 7.15 -12.24
N THR A 13 -18.45 5.90 -12.16
CA THR A 13 -19.45 5.47 -11.18
C THR A 13 -18.86 5.21 -9.79
N LEU A 14 -17.54 4.97 -9.68
CA LEU A 14 -16.82 4.80 -8.42
C LEU A 14 -16.45 6.14 -7.73
N GLN A 15 -16.70 7.28 -8.37
CA GLN A 15 -16.17 8.57 -7.87
C GLN A 15 -16.97 9.15 -6.70
N LEU A 16 -18.23 8.76 -6.50
CA LEU A 16 -19.08 9.23 -5.41
C LEU A 16 -19.45 8.05 -4.53
N GLN A 17 -18.94 8.04 -3.31
CA GLN A 17 -19.27 7.02 -2.33
C GLN A 17 -20.23 7.60 -1.29
N GLU A 18 -21.28 6.85 -0.97
CA GLU A 18 -22.20 7.18 0.11
C GLU A 18 -21.53 6.82 1.44
N THR A 19 -21.26 7.82 2.27
CA THR A 19 -20.69 7.63 3.61
C THR A 19 -21.72 8.04 4.64
N GLY A 20 -22.24 7.09 5.42
CA GLY A 20 -23.15 7.36 6.55
C GLY A 20 -24.02 6.17 6.95
N TYR A 21 -24.12 5.90 8.25
CA TYR A 21 -25.16 5.07 8.85
C TYR A 21 -26.33 6.00 9.21
N ALA A 22 -27.40 6.00 8.41
CA ALA A 22 -28.62 6.72 8.76
C ALA A 22 -29.45 5.80 9.67
N LEU A 23 -29.70 6.21 10.91
CA LEU A 23 -30.62 5.52 11.81
C LEU A 23 -32.09 5.87 11.51
N ASP A 24 -32.31 6.96 10.77
CA ASP A 24 -33.61 7.37 10.23
C ASP A 24 -33.48 7.61 8.72
N ASP A 25 -34.26 6.89 7.91
CA ASP A 25 -34.31 6.93 6.43
C ASP A 25 -34.85 8.27 5.86
N VAL A 26 -34.84 9.36 6.65
CA VAL A 26 -35.53 10.62 6.36
C VAL A 26 -34.64 11.63 5.64
N GLU A 27 -33.30 11.53 5.73
CA GLU A 27 -32.39 12.46 5.07
C GLU A 27 -31.53 11.81 3.96
N PRO A 28 -31.37 12.47 2.79
CA PRO A 28 -30.53 11.95 1.72
C PRO A 28 -29.06 11.90 2.18
N LYS A 29 -28.45 10.72 2.05
CA LYS A 29 -27.04 10.49 2.40
C LYS A 29 -26.14 11.51 1.71
N LYS A 30 -25.29 12.18 2.49
CA LYS A 30 -24.28 13.10 1.95
C LYS A 30 -23.29 12.30 1.10
N LYS A 31 -23.31 12.53 -0.21
CA LYS A 31 -22.38 11.90 -1.16
C LYS A 31 -21.07 12.67 -1.13
N LYS A 32 -19.97 11.99 -0.81
CA LYS A 32 -18.62 12.56 -0.86
C LYS A 32 -17.84 11.91 -1.99
N GLU A 33 -17.00 12.69 -2.65
CA GLU A 33 -16.09 12.14 -3.64
C GLU A 33 -15.14 11.14 -2.95
N TYR A 34 -14.96 9.95 -3.54
CA TYR A 34 -14.16 8.87 -2.96
C TYR A 34 -12.72 9.32 -2.67
N HIS A 35 -12.11 10.13 -3.55
CA HIS A 35 -10.75 10.66 -3.34
C HIS A 35 -10.63 11.63 -2.16
N LYS A 36 -11.76 12.16 -1.66
CA LYS A 36 -11.85 12.97 -0.44
C LYS A 36 -12.49 12.19 0.70
N SER A 37 -12.73 10.89 0.56
CA SER A 37 -13.33 10.09 1.63
C SER A 37 -12.29 9.73 2.69
N GLU A 38 -12.73 9.57 3.94
CA GLU A 38 -11.89 9.02 5.01
C GLU A 38 -11.50 7.57 4.73
N LEU A 39 -12.42 6.80 4.12
CA LEU A 39 -12.17 5.43 3.69
C LEU A 39 -10.93 5.34 2.81
N LYS A 40 -10.80 6.23 1.82
CA LYS A 40 -9.64 6.25 0.93
C LYS A 40 -8.33 6.51 1.67
N LEU A 41 -8.35 7.36 2.70
CA LEU A 41 -7.18 7.61 3.54
C LEU A 41 -6.78 6.33 4.31
N ILE A 42 -7.75 5.61 4.88
CA ILE A 42 -7.51 4.35 5.60
C ILE A 42 -6.92 3.30 4.65
N GLU A 43 -7.56 3.04 3.53
CA GLU A 43 -7.10 2.07 2.52
C GLU A 43 -5.68 2.38 2.02
N LYS A 44 -5.37 3.66 1.79
CA LYS A 44 -4.03 4.06 1.35
C LYS A 44 -2.97 3.86 2.42
N ARG A 45 -3.31 4.08 3.70
CA ARG A 45 -2.38 3.85 4.82
C ARG A 45 -2.08 2.37 5.01
N GLU A 46 -3.07 1.50 4.84
CA GLU A 46 -2.92 0.05 5.00
C GLU A 46 -2.19 -0.58 3.81
N SER A 47 -2.64 -0.30 2.58
CA SER A 47 -2.05 -0.88 1.36
C SER A 47 -0.56 -0.55 1.17
N VAL A 48 -0.09 0.60 1.67
CA VAL A 48 1.34 0.96 1.59
C VAL A 48 2.20 0.11 2.54
N CYS A 49 1.64 -0.41 3.63
CA CYS A 49 2.36 -1.28 4.56
C CYS A 49 2.55 -2.68 3.97
N GLU A 50 1.51 -3.24 3.36
CA GLU A 50 1.53 -4.58 2.76
C GLU A 50 2.59 -4.69 1.66
N ARG A 51 2.77 -3.62 0.87
CA ARG A 51 3.73 -3.58 -0.23
C ARG A 51 5.20 -3.73 0.18
N ILE A 52 5.57 -3.52 1.44
CA ILE A 52 6.95 -3.79 1.90
C ILE A 52 7.20 -5.31 1.93
N LEU A 53 6.19 -6.09 2.29
CA LEU A 53 6.34 -7.54 2.45
C LEU A 53 6.63 -8.25 1.12
N GLU A 54 6.32 -7.59 0.00
CA GLU A 54 6.68 -8.04 -1.35
C GLU A 54 8.18 -7.93 -1.65
N TYR A 55 8.97 -7.25 -0.81
CA TYR A 55 10.41 -7.10 -1.01
C TYR A 55 11.19 -8.26 -0.40
N SER A 56 12.23 -8.68 -1.12
CA SER A 56 13.26 -9.61 -0.70
C SER A 56 14.60 -8.89 -0.51
N ILE A 57 15.47 -9.50 0.28
CA ILE A 57 16.84 -9.01 0.51
C ILE A 57 17.83 -9.80 -0.32
N HIS A 58 18.61 -9.06 -1.08
CA HIS A 58 19.70 -9.53 -1.91
C HIS A 58 21.02 -9.30 -1.18
N LYS A 59 21.45 -10.25 -0.34
CA LYS A 59 22.70 -10.14 0.44
C LYS A 59 23.94 -10.02 -0.44
N GLU A 60 23.83 -10.40 -1.71
CA GLU A 60 24.87 -10.27 -2.72
C GLU A 60 25.07 -8.82 -3.24
N ARG A 61 24.21 -7.87 -2.84
CA ARG A 61 24.26 -6.46 -3.27
C ARG A 61 24.48 -5.54 -2.06
N ASP A 62 25.34 -4.54 -2.23
CA ASP A 62 25.64 -3.54 -1.20
C ASP A 62 24.93 -2.19 -1.41
N ASP A 63 24.31 -1.98 -2.57
CA ASP A 63 23.61 -0.74 -2.92
C ASP A 63 22.13 -0.77 -2.51
N SER A 64 21.39 0.29 -2.85
CA SER A 64 19.94 0.35 -2.59
C SER A 64 19.13 -0.73 -3.32
N ASN A 65 19.69 -1.33 -4.39
CA ASN A 65 19.07 -2.44 -5.09
C ASN A 65 19.14 -3.76 -4.30
N ARG A 66 19.74 -3.75 -3.09
CA ARG A 66 19.65 -4.81 -2.09
C ARG A 66 18.20 -5.16 -1.72
N PHE A 67 17.28 -4.21 -1.83
CA PHE A 67 15.84 -4.45 -1.63
C PHE A 67 15.14 -4.51 -2.98
N ALA A 68 14.77 -5.71 -3.43
CA ALA A 68 14.02 -5.87 -4.67
C ALA A 68 12.93 -6.94 -4.50
N LYS A 69 11.88 -6.85 -5.31
CA LYS A 69 10.74 -7.79 -5.23
C LYS A 69 11.04 -9.18 -5.76
N SER A 70 12.10 -9.31 -6.54
CA SER A 70 12.54 -10.57 -7.10
C SER A 70 13.23 -11.43 -6.05
N MET A 71 13.25 -12.74 -6.30
CA MET A 71 14.08 -13.66 -5.55
C MET A 71 15.59 -13.35 -5.70
N SER A 72 16.39 -13.51 -4.64
CA SER A 72 17.84 -13.29 -4.71
C SER A 72 18.56 -14.38 -5.49
N GLN A 73 19.74 -14.08 -6.05
CA GLN A 73 20.48 -15.05 -6.87
C GLN A 73 20.86 -16.31 -6.08
N THR A 74 21.27 -16.12 -4.82
CA THR A 74 21.53 -17.23 -3.89
C THR A 74 20.29 -18.08 -3.66
N PHE A 75 19.14 -17.44 -3.46
CA PHE A 75 17.90 -18.14 -3.17
C PHE A 75 17.34 -18.85 -4.40
N GLN A 76 17.47 -18.27 -5.60
CA GLN A 76 17.19 -18.94 -6.87
C GLN A 76 18.06 -20.19 -7.06
N THR A 77 19.36 -20.09 -6.76
CA THR A 77 20.30 -21.21 -6.87
C THR A 77 19.94 -22.34 -5.89
N LEU A 78 19.60 -21.98 -4.65
CA LEU A 78 19.16 -22.95 -3.63
C LEU A 78 17.79 -23.54 -3.97
N HIS A 79 16.87 -22.77 -4.52
CA HIS A 79 15.52 -23.23 -4.88
C HIS A 79 15.57 -24.43 -5.83
N VAL A 80 16.44 -24.38 -6.84
CA VAL A 80 16.67 -25.49 -7.79
C VAL A 80 17.20 -26.75 -7.09
N LEU A 81 17.99 -26.60 -6.02
CA LEU A 81 18.48 -27.73 -5.21
C LEU A 81 17.41 -28.27 -4.24
N VAL A 82 16.42 -27.44 -3.89
CA VAL A 82 15.40 -27.69 -2.88
C VAL A 82 14.12 -28.33 -3.45
N GLU A 83 13.93 -28.30 -4.77
CA GLU A 83 12.91 -29.09 -5.50
C GLU A 83 12.98 -30.61 -5.21
N LEU A 84 14.04 -31.08 -4.53
CA LEU A 84 14.22 -32.45 -4.08
C LEU A 84 13.64 -32.77 -2.68
N GLY A 85 12.93 -31.85 -2.01
CA GLY A 85 12.04 -32.24 -0.89
C GLY A 85 11.94 -31.34 0.36
N ILE A 86 12.18 -30.03 0.30
CA ILE A 86 11.85 -29.14 1.44
C ILE A 86 10.49 -28.47 1.20
N LEU A 87 9.71 -28.34 2.27
CA LEU A 87 8.39 -27.70 2.28
C LEU A 87 8.49 -26.24 1.83
N TYR A 88 7.89 -25.93 0.68
CA TYR A 88 7.80 -24.59 0.07
C TYR A 88 7.32 -23.50 1.04
N GLU A 89 6.53 -23.86 2.05
CA GLU A 89 5.96 -22.92 3.04
C GLU A 89 7.00 -22.14 3.87
N LEU A 90 8.24 -22.59 3.93
CA LEU A 90 9.33 -21.86 4.59
C LEU A 90 9.95 -20.77 3.70
N TRP A 91 9.79 -20.87 2.38
CA TRP A 91 10.41 -19.98 1.39
C TRP A 91 9.59 -18.71 1.13
N ASP A 92 8.27 -18.75 1.35
CA ASP A 92 7.35 -17.63 1.11
C ASP A 92 7.28 -16.59 2.25
N LYS A 93 8.07 -16.78 3.32
CA LYS A 93 8.03 -15.89 4.49
C LYS A 93 8.99 -14.70 4.30
N PRO A 94 8.54 -13.46 4.56
CA PRO A 94 9.42 -12.31 4.51
C PRO A 94 10.55 -12.44 5.54
N SER A 95 11.74 -11.98 5.17
CA SER A 95 12.90 -11.99 6.07
C SER A 95 12.66 -11.15 7.34
N VAL A 96 13.46 -11.42 8.38
CA VAL A 96 13.43 -10.64 9.64
C VAL A 96 13.70 -9.17 9.36
N GLU A 97 14.64 -8.86 8.47
CA GLU A 97 14.94 -7.47 8.10
C GLU A 97 13.76 -6.80 7.37
N VAL A 98 13.06 -7.48 6.45
CA VAL A 98 11.85 -6.95 5.78
C VAL A 98 10.71 -6.75 6.77
N THR A 99 10.55 -7.68 7.70
CA THR A 99 9.59 -7.57 8.80
C THR A 99 9.91 -6.38 9.69
N ASN A 100 11.19 -6.18 10.04
CA ASN A 100 11.66 -5.02 10.81
C ASN A 100 11.41 -3.70 10.06
N MET A 101 11.68 -3.63 8.75
CA MET A 101 11.33 -2.46 7.93
C MET A 101 9.83 -2.15 7.95
N THR A 102 9.00 -3.20 7.96
CA THR A 102 7.55 -3.06 8.08
C THR A 102 7.15 -2.45 9.43
N THR A 103 7.72 -2.94 10.53
CA THR A 103 7.53 -2.37 11.88
C THR A 103 8.00 -0.92 11.96
N GLN A 104 9.14 -0.58 11.36
CA GLN A 104 9.65 0.79 11.33
C GLN A 104 8.69 1.72 10.56
N ARG A 105 8.17 1.29 9.40
CA ARG A 105 7.16 2.07 8.67
C ARG A 105 5.89 2.26 9.49
N GLN A 106 5.37 1.20 10.12
CA GLN A 106 4.17 1.31 10.97
C GLN A 106 4.37 2.34 12.09
N THR A 107 5.57 2.36 12.68
CA THR A 107 5.95 3.35 13.69
C THR A 107 5.97 4.76 13.11
N ALA A 108 6.58 4.95 11.93
CA ALA A 108 6.61 6.23 11.24
C ALA A 108 5.20 6.74 10.87
N LEU A 109 4.30 5.86 10.37
CA LEU A 109 2.91 6.23 10.07
C LEU A 109 2.13 6.63 11.31
N LYS A 110 2.38 5.99 12.46
CA LYS A 110 1.75 6.35 13.73
C LYS A 110 2.25 7.71 14.23
N GLN A 111 3.56 7.94 14.18
CA GLN A 111 4.17 9.20 14.60
C GLN A 111 3.72 10.38 13.75
N ASN A 112 3.56 10.17 12.44
CA ASN A 112 3.16 11.21 11.49
C ASN A 112 1.64 11.23 11.24
N LYS A 113 0.82 10.62 12.11
CA LYS A 113 -0.64 10.51 11.89
C LYS A 113 -1.29 11.88 11.67
N ARG A 114 -0.94 12.87 12.49
CA ARG A 114 -1.51 14.22 12.43
C ARG A 114 -1.13 14.92 11.13
N ASP A 115 0.16 14.93 10.81
CA ASP A 115 0.67 15.55 9.59
C ASP A 115 0.08 14.89 8.33
N LEU A 116 -0.09 13.56 8.34
CA LEU A 116 -0.75 12.83 7.26
C LEU A 116 -2.22 13.19 7.09
N GLU A 117 -2.96 13.33 8.20
CA GLU A 117 -4.37 13.74 8.19
C GLU A 117 -4.50 15.18 7.70
N ASP A 118 -3.67 16.09 8.22
CA ASP A 118 -3.65 17.48 7.80
C ASP A 118 -3.31 17.63 6.31
N TRP A 119 -2.26 16.95 5.83
CA TRP A 119 -1.91 16.91 4.42
C TRP A 119 -3.07 16.41 3.55
N TYR A 120 -3.70 15.31 3.97
CA TYR A 120 -4.79 14.70 3.20
C TYR A 120 -6.03 15.60 3.14
N TRP A 121 -6.30 16.41 4.15
CA TRP A 121 -7.48 17.29 4.18
C TRP A 121 -7.21 18.67 3.58
N ASN A 122 -6.00 19.20 3.74
CA ASN A 122 -5.69 20.60 3.49
C ASN A 122 -4.63 20.84 2.40
N HIS A 123 -3.74 19.88 2.13
CA HIS A 123 -2.53 20.10 1.32
C HIS A 123 -2.31 19.08 0.18
N GLN A 124 -3.37 18.41 -0.31
CA GLN A 124 -3.25 17.42 -1.40
C GLN A 124 -2.70 17.98 -2.73
N ASN A 125 -2.59 19.30 -2.87
CA ASN A 125 -1.95 19.97 -4.01
C ASN A 125 -0.42 19.84 -4.03
N VAL A 126 0.20 19.43 -2.93
CA VAL A 126 1.65 19.20 -2.80
C VAL A 126 1.91 17.70 -2.62
N PRO A 127 2.96 17.11 -3.23
CA PRO A 127 3.31 15.72 -2.97
C PRO A 127 3.60 15.46 -1.48
N LEU A 128 3.03 14.39 -0.92
CA LEU A 128 3.19 14.04 0.50
C LEU A 128 4.66 13.99 0.97
N LYS A 129 5.57 13.53 0.10
CA LYS A 129 7.00 13.46 0.41
C LYS A 129 7.56 14.85 0.71
N ASP A 130 7.15 15.85 -0.07
CA ASP A 130 7.62 17.21 0.10
C ASP A 130 7.01 17.83 1.35
N ASP A 131 5.75 17.53 1.66
CA ASP A 131 5.10 18.03 2.86
C ASP A 131 5.69 17.44 4.16
N LEU A 132 5.93 16.12 4.18
CA LEU A 132 6.47 15.44 5.37
C LEU A 132 7.98 15.60 5.58
N CYS A 133 8.76 15.86 4.52
CA CYS A 133 10.23 15.75 4.57
C CYS A 133 10.98 17.08 4.35
N ARG A 134 10.30 18.20 4.11
CA ARG A 134 10.97 19.45 3.73
C ARG A 134 11.61 20.22 4.91
N ASP A 135 11.21 19.95 6.15
CA ASP A 135 11.71 20.65 7.37
C ASP A 135 12.01 19.70 8.55
N ARG A 136 12.59 18.52 8.28
CA ARG A 136 12.95 17.52 9.30
C ARG A 136 14.40 17.06 9.22
#